data_AF-A0A2V9X559-F1
#
_entry.id   AF-A0A2V9X559-F1
#
_cell.length_a   1.000
_cell.length_b   1.000
_cell.length_c   1.000
_cell.angle_alpha   90.00
_cell.angle_beta   90.00
_cell.angle_gamma   90.00
#
_symmetry.space_group_name_H-M   'P 1'
#
loop_
_entity.id
_entity.type
_entity.pdbx_description
1 polymer ?
#
loop_
_entity_poly.entity_id
_entity_poly.type
_entity_poly.pdbx_seq_one_letter_code
_entity_poly.pdbx_strand_id
1 'polypeptide(L)' 'MAEISAIFWDVGGVLLSNGWDRDQREKALERFHLDSEEFHDRHEMLVSSFERGKITLDEYLDRTIFYR' A
#
# COMPACT_ATOMS: atom_id res chain seq x y z
N MET A 1 17.22 13.51 34.77
CA MET A 1 16.50 13.22 33.50
C MET A 1 15.82 11.87 33.69
N ALA A 2 14.61 11.68 33.16
CA ALA A 2 13.99 10.35 33.16
C ALA A 2 14.76 9.44 32.19
N GLU A 3 15.00 8.19 32.57
CA GLU A 3 15.62 7.20 31.69
C GLU A 3 14.62 6.77 30.61
N ILE A 4 15.13 6.53 29.39
CA ILE A 4 14.31 5.97 28.30
C ILE A 4 14.04 4.50 28.61
N SER A 5 12.75 4.12 28.66
CA SER A 5 12.30 2.75 28.98
C SER A 5 11.66 2.00 27.80
N ALA A 6 11.40 2.69 26.69
CA ALA A 6 10.80 2.10 25.49
C ALA A 6 11.31 2.78 24.22
N ILE A 7 11.37 2.00 23.14
CA ILE A 7 11.65 2.48 21.78
C ILE A 7 10.57 1.90 20.86
N PHE A 8 9.96 2.77 20.06
CA PHE A 8 8.99 2.41 19.03
C PHE A 8 9.65 2.61 17.67
N TRP A 9 9.63 1.58 16.84
CA TRP A 9 10.18 1.61 15.50
C TRP A 9 9.05 1.52 14.49
N ASP A 10 9.17 2.31 13.42
CA ASP A 10 8.38 2.06 12.22
C ASP A 10 8.85 0.76 11.54
N VAL A 11 8.01 0.19 10.68
CA VAL A 11 8.31 -1.03 9.95
C VAL A 11 8.85 -0.69 8.55
N GLY A 12 8.08 0.06 7.76
CA GLY A 12 8.40 0.37 6.36
C GLY A 12 9.53 1.38 6.25
N GLY A 13 10.59 1.02 5.53
CA GLY A 13 11.77 1.87 5.37
C GLY A 13 12.67 1.95 6.61
N VAL A 14 12.37 1.17 7.66
CA VAL A 14 13.16 1.13 8.91
C VAL A 14 13.58 -0.30 9.24
N LEU A 15 12.63 -1.15 9.67
CA LEU A 15 12.93 -2.55 9.96
C LEU A 15 12.91 -3.41 8.70
N LEU A 16 12.05 -3.08 7.75
CA LEU A 16 11.88 -3.77 6.46
C LEU A 16 11.80 -2.73 5.33
N SER A 17 11.79 -3.19 4.08
CA SER A 17 11.39 -2.33 2.96
C SER A 17 9.92 -1.93 3.08
N ASN A 18 9.50 -0.91 2.35
CA ASN A 18 8.08 -0.64 2.16
C ASN A 18 7.40 -1.86 1.54
N GLY A 19 6.13 -2.07 1.91
CA GLY A 19 5.36 -3.21 1.43
C GLY A 19 4.68 -2.96 0.09
N TRP A 20 4.20 -1.74 -0.14
CA TRP A 20 3.34 -1.42 -1.29
C TRP A 20 3.48 0.05 -1.75
N ASP A 21 4.73 0.53 -1.80
CA ASP A 21 5.05 1.87 -2.32
C ASP A 21 4.94 1.94 -3.85
N ARG A 22 5.23 3.13 -4.41
CA ARG A 22 5.14 3.38 -5.85
C ARG A 22 6.00 2.40 -6.66
N ASP A 23 7.24 2.17 -6.26
CA ASP A 23 8.17 1.33 -7.02
C ASP A 23 7.75 -0.14 -7.00
N GLN A 24 7.20 -0.63 -5.87
CA GLN A 24 6.64 -1.98 -5.83
C GLN A 24 5.37 -2.11 -6.68
N ARG A 25 4.51 -1.07 -6.69
CA ARG A 25 3.30 -1.05 -7.52
C ARG A 25 3.65 -1.05 -9.01
N GLU A 26 4.55 -0.20 -9.47
CA GLU A 26 4.95 -0.17 -10.89
C GLU A 26 5.48 -1.53 -11.36
N LYS A 27 6.31 -2.21 -10.55
CA LYS A 27 6.80 -3.56 -10.85
C LYS A 27 5.68 -4.59 -10.94
N ALA A 28 4.67 -4.50 -10.08
CA ALA A 28 3.51 -5.39 -10.14
C ALA A 28 2.67 -5.13 -11.39
N LEU A 29 2.44 -3.86 -11.73
CA LEU A 29 1.68 -3.47 -12.92
C LEU A 29 2.37 -3.93 -14.20
N GLU A 30 3.69 -3.78 -14.29
CA GLU A 30 4.50 -4.33 -15.39
C GLU A 30 4.38 -5.86 -15.46
N ARG A 31 4.54 -6.55 -14.33
CA ARG A 31 4.53 -8.01 -14.25
C ARG A 31 3.21 -8.64 -14.67
N PHE A 32 2.10 -7.97 -14.39
CA PHE A 32 0.74 -8.42 -14.67
C PHE A 32 0.11 -7.77 -15.90
N HIS A 33 0.85 -6.91 -16.61
CA HIS A 33 0.39 -6.19 -17.81
C HIS A 33 -0.88 -5.37 -17.56
N LEU A 34 -0.89 -4.63 -16.47
CA LEU A 34 -2.00 -3.77 -16.05
C LEU A 34 -1.75 -2.32 -16.46
N ASP A 35 -2.83 -1.58 -16.69
CA ASP A 35 -2.75 -0.15 -16.97
C ASP A 35 -2.31 0.62 -15.71
N SER A 36 -1.15 1.28 -15.79
CA SER A 36 -0.57 1.97 -14.64
C SER A 36 -1.33 3.24 -14.28
N GLU A 37 -1.81 4.01 -15.26
CA GLU A 37 -2.56 5.25 -15.02
C GLU A 37 -3.90 4.91 -14.36
N GLU A 38 -4.64 3.96 -14.92
CA GLU A 38 -5.93 3.54 -14.37
C GLU A 38 -5.80 2.95 -12.95
N PHE A 39 -4.76 2.15 -12.69
CA PHE A 39 -4.53 1.63 -11.34
C PHE A 39 -4.18 2.73 -10.34
N HIS A 40 -3.32 3.69 -10.71
CA HIS A 40 -2.89 4.76 -9.79
C HIS A 40 -4.06 5.64 -9.36
N ASP A 41 -4.91 6.05 -10.30
CA ASP A 41 -6.12 6.82 -10.00
C ASP A 41 -7.02 6.08 -8.98
N ARG A 42 -7.21 4.77 -9.18
CA ARG A 42 -8.01 3.93 -8.28
C ARG A 42 -7.34 3.73 -6.91
N HIS A 43 -6.02 3.53 -6.90
CA HIS A 43 -5.22 3.39 -5.69
C HIS A 43 -5.34 4.65 -4.82
N GLU A 44 -5.17 5.84 -5.40
CA GLU A 44 -5.26 7.12 -4.67
C GLU A 44 -6.61 7.31 -3.99
N MET A 45 -7.70 6.90 -4.64
CA MET A 45 -9.05 6.97 -4.05
C MET A 45 -9.26 6.04 -2.84
N LEU A 46 -8.52 4.93 -2.76
CA LEU A 46 -8.81 3.83 -1.83
C LEU A 46 -7.76 3.61 -0.75
N VAL A 47 -6.50 3.98 -0.99
CA VAL A 47 -5.35 3.66 -0.12
C VAL A 47 -5.58 4.10 1.32
N SER A 48 -6.10 5.31 1.54
CA SER A 48 -6.37 5.83 2.88
C SER A 48 -7.45 5.05 3.63
N SER A 49 -8.42 4.46 2.92
CA SER A 49 -9.43 3.58 3.55
C SER A 49 -8.85 2.21 3.85
N PHE A 50 -8.01 1.68 2.95
CA PHE A 50 -7.35 0.39 3.13
C PHE A 50 -6.34 0.41 4.30
N GLU A 51 -5.43 1.39 4.35
CA GLU A 51 -4.42 1.51 5.41
C GLU A 51 -5.02 1.71 6.81
N ARG A 52 -6.20 2.31 6.90
CA ARG A 52 -6.95 2.47 8.16
C ARG A 52 -7.85 1.28 8.50
N GLY A 53 -7.82 0.21 7.70
CA GLY A 53 -8.64 -0.98 7.90
C GLY A 53 -10.14 -0.76 7.70
N LYS A 54 -10.54 0.26 6.94
CA LYS A 54 -11.97 0.53 6.63
C LYS A 54 -12.50 -0.33 5.47
N ILE A 55 -11.60 -0.84 4.64
CA ILE A 55 -11.87 -1.83 3.61
C ILE A 55 -10.83 -2.95 3.73
N THR A 56 -11.23 -4.15 3.34
CA THR A 56 -10.37 -5.33 3.27
C THR A 56 -9.42 -5.26 2.06
N LEU A 57 -8.41 -6.14 2.04
CA LEU A 57 -7.55 -6.31 0.86
C LEU A 57 -8.36 -6.75 -0.36
N ASP A 58 -9.32 -7.66 -0.18
CA ASP A 58 -10.17 -8.15 -1.28
C ASP A 58 -10.99 -7.01 -1.88
N GLU A 59 -11.64 -6.17 -1.06
CA GLU A 59 -12.38 -4.99 -1.54
C GLU A 59 -11.47 -3.96 -2.23
N TYR A 60 -10.22 -3.81 -1.77
CA TYR A 60 -9.24 -2.96 -2.43
C TYR A 60 -8.87 -3.51 -3.81
N LEU A 61 -8.60 -4.82 -3.92
CA LEU A 61 -8.24 -5.48 -5.17
C LEU A 61 -9.41 -5.53 -6.15
N ASP A 62 -10.63 -5.79 -5.69
CA ASP A 62 -11.83 -5.76 -6.52
C ASP A 62 -12.04 -4.39 -7.18
N ARG A 63 -11.70 -3.31 -6.48
CA ARG A 63 -11.91 -1.94 -7.01
C ARG A 63 -10.72 -1.38 -7.80
N THR A 64 -9.52 -1.90 -7.57
CA THR A 64 -8.29 -1.45 -8.24
C THR A 64 -7.88 -2.33 -9.41
N ILE A 65 -8.14 -3.64 -9.34
CA ILE A 65 -7.69 -4.65 -10.31
C ILE A 65 -8.86 -5.37 -10.97
N PHE A 66 -9.82 -5.88 -10.19
CA PHE A 66 -10.91 -6.76 -10.69
C PHE A 66 -12.25 -6.03 -10.84
N TYR A 67 -12.22 -4.77 -11.26
CA TYR A 67 -13.38 -3.89 -11.27
C TYR A 67 -14.29 -4.05 -12.51
N ARG A 68 -13.98 -5.01 -13.39
CA ARG A 68 -14.74 -5.33 -14.62
C ARG A 68 -15.20 -6.79 -14.61
#